data_AF-A0A1G3VVR5-F1
#
_entry.id   AF-A0A1G3VVR5-F1
#
_cell.length_a   1.000
_cell.length_b   1.000
_cell.length_c   1.000
_cell.angle_alpha   90.00
_cell.angle_beta   90.00
_cell.angle_gamma   90.00
#
_symmetry.space_group_name_H-M   'P 1'
#
loop_
_entity.id
_entity.type
_entity.pdbx_description
1 polymer ?
#
loop_
_entity_poly.entity_id
_entity_poly.type
_entity_poly.pdbx_seq_one_letter_code
_entity_poly.pdbx_strand_id
1 'polypeptide(L)'
;MKKILTLLVMLMIGLNLAACTGLESSDGPYTITFDSQGGSFIEPLEFEALKIGLPDEVPTKDGYIFQGWYLDPEGLYPMAFNAGLVSNLTVYAKWIPE
;
A
#
# COMPACT_ATOMS: atom_id res chain seq x y z
N MET A 1 56.44 -4.35 8.24
CA MET A 1 55.80 -3.43 7.28
C MET A 1 54.61 -4.03 6.54
N LYS A 2 54.61 -5.32 6.15
CA LYS A 2 53.45 -5.97 5.50
C LYS A 2 52.20 -6.15 6.40
N LYS A 3 52.37 -6.37 7.71
CA LYS A 3 51.28 -6.60 8.67
C LYS A 3 50.44 -5.34 8.98
N ILE A 4 51.08 -4.15 8.97
CA ILE A 4 50.40 -2.85 9.13
C ILE A 4 49.61 -2.49 7.87
N LEU A 5 50.12 -2.85 6.69
CA LEU A 5 49.41 -2.69 5.43
C LEU A 5 48.16 -3.59 5.35
N THR A 6 48.23 -4.82 5.87
CA THR A 6 47.05 -5.71 5.94
C THR A 6 45.98 -5.19 6.91
N LEU A 7 46.38 -4.56 8.02
CA LEU A 7 45.46 -3.96 9.00
C LEU A 7 44.76 -2.68 8.46
N LEU A 8 45.46 -1.86 7.68
CA LEU A 8 44.90 -0.68 7.01
C LEU A 8 43.96 -1.04 5.86
N VAL A 9 44.23 -2.14 5.13
CA VAL A 9 43.36 -2.63 4.06
C VAL A 9 42.08 -3.28 4.63
N MET A 10 42.15 -3.97 5.77
CA MET A 10 40.95 -4.49 6.46
C MET A 10 40.09 -3.38 7.08
N LEU A 11 40.70 -2.28 7.56
CA LEU A 11 39.99 -1.12 8.10
C LEU A 11 39.20 -0.35 7.02
N MET A 12 39.70 -0.32 5.78
CA MET A 12 39.03 0.33 4.63
C MET A 12 37.93 -0.54 4.01
N ILE A 13 38.05 -1.87 4.06
CA ILE A 13 37.01 -2.81 3.59
C ILE A 13 35.84 -2.90 4.58
N GLY A 14 36.05 -2.58 5.86
CA GLY A 14 34.99 -2.49 6.87
C GLY A 14 34.05 -1.29 6.72
N LEU A 15 34.38 -0.32 5.85
CA LEU A 15 33.62 0.92 5.65
C LEU A 15 32.83 0.92 4.32
N ASN A 16 32.35 -0.25 3.88
CA ASN A 16 31.46 -0.40 2.72
C ASN A 16 30.28 -1.35 3.00
N LEU A 17 29.86 -1.47 4.26
CA LEU A 17 28.80 -2.39 4.65
C LEU A 17 27.70 -1.74 5.50
N ALA A 18 27.20 -0.58 5.08
CA ALA A 18 25.90 -0.05 5.51
C ALA A 18 25.52 1.17 4.65
N ALA A 19 25.19 0.95 3.39
CA ALA A 19 24.45 1.94 2.60
C ALA A 19 23.45 1.26 1.65
N CYS A 20 22.77 0.22 2.14
CA CYS A 20 21.48 -0.23 1.62
C CYS A 20 20.51 -0.39 2.80
N THR A 21 20.49 0.57 3.72
CA THR A 21 19.52 0.59 4.82
C THR A 21 19.03 2.02 4.99
N GLY A 22 18.42 2.51 3.92
CA GLY A 22 17.82 3.84 3.84
C GLY A 22 16.50 3.76 3.08
N LEU A 23 15.68 2.74 3.36
CA LEU A 23 14.25 2.93 3.26
C LEU A 23 13.84 3.35 4.66
N GLU A 24 13.79 4.66 4.87
CA GLU A 24 13.06 5.24 6.00
C GLU A 24 11.59 4.88 5.77
N SER A 25 11.19 3.67 6.16
CA SER A 25 9.80 3.32 6.30
C SER A 25 9.24 4.28 7.35
N SER A 26 8.41 5.22 6.94
CA SER A 26 7.53 5.94 7.86
C SER A 26 6.56 4.89 8.41
N ASP A 27 7.00 4.19 9.46
CA ASP A 27 6.46 2.89 9.87
C ASP A 27 5.22 3.09 10.75
N GLY A 28 4.12 3.46 10.10
CA GLY A 28 2.77 3.38 10.65
C GLY A 28 1.90 2.57 9.69
N PRO A 29 0.80 1.95 10.16
CA PRO A 29 -0.12 1.28 9.27
C PRO A 29 -0.69 2.29 8.26
N TYR A 30 -0.87 1.84 7.02
CA TYR A 30 -1.61 2.59 6.02
C TYR A 30 -3.08 2.18 6.04
N THR A 31 -3.95 3.17 5.91
CA THR A 31 -5.40 2.97 5.90
C THR A 31 -5.94 2.98 4.48
N ILE A 32 -6.77 1.99 4.14
CA ILE A 32 -7.67 2.03 2.99
C ILE A 32 -9.04 2.50 3.46
N THR A 33 -9.49 3.64 2.93
CA THR A 33 -10.83 4.16 3.13
C THR A 33 -11.72 3.78 1.95
N PHE A 34 -12.93 3.31 2.23
CA PHE A 34 -13.89 2.88 1.24
C PHE A 34 -15.02 3.92 1.11
N ASP A 35 -15.01 4.68 0.01
CA ASP A 35 -16.12 5.54 -0.37
C ASP A 35 -17.14 4.74 -1.19
N SER A 36 -18.23 4.34 -0.55
CA SER A 36 -19.27 3.53 -1.19
C SER A 36 -20.09 4.29 -2.25
N GLN A 37 -19.85 5.60 -2.46
CA GLN A 37 -20.54 6.40 -3.48
C GLN A 37 -22.08 6.28 -3.40
N GLY A 38 -22.60 6.35 -2.17
CA GLY A 38 -24.01 6.22 -1.84
C GLY A 38 -24.52 4.77 -1.69
N GLY A 39 -23.62 3.79 -1.60
CA GLY A 39 -23.93 2.45 -1.10
C GLY A 39 -23.84 2.34 0.42
N SER A 40 -24.01 1.13 0.96
CA SER A 40 -23.82 0.85 2.39
C SER A 40 -22.41 1.21 2.87
N PHE A 41 -22.29 1.55 4.15
CA PHE A 41 -21.00 1.83 4.79
C PHE A 41 -20.11 0.58 4.81
N ILE A 42 -18.80 0.79 4.65
CA ILE A 42 -17.76 -0.23 4.74
C ILE A 42 -16.68 0.30 5.68
N GLU A 43 -16.29 -0.50 6.67
CA GLU A 43 -15.26 -0.10 7.62
C GLU A 43 -13.89 0.06 6.92
N PRO A 44 -13.13 1.12 7.22
CA PRO A 44 -11.76 1.25 6.76
C PRO A 44 -10.89 0.10 7.25
N LEU A 45 -9.92 -0.29 6.43
CA LEU A 45 -8.95 -1.33 6.76
C LEU A 45 -7.57 -0.75 6.96
N GLU A 46 -6.82 -1.27 7.92
CA GLU A 46 -5.43 -0.91 8.18
C GLU A 46 -4.50 -2.06 7.81
N PHE A 47 -3.42 -1.72 7.11
CA PHE A 47 -2.40 -2.69 6.70
C PHE A 47 -1.01 -2.17 7.05
N GLU A 48 -0.11 -3.08 7.38
CA GLU A 48 1.32 -2.78 7.36
C GLU A 48 1.77 -2.35 5.95
N ALA A 49 2.86 -1.58 5.87
CA ALA A 49 3.46 -1.20 4.61
C ALA A 49 3.68 -2.40 3.69
N LEU A 50 3.45 -2.19 2.39
CA LEU A 50 3.55 -3.20 1.33
C LEU A 50 2.55 -4.37 1.44
N LYS A 51 1.57 -4.32 2.34
CA LYS A 51 0.41 -5.23 2.36
C LYS A 51 -0.85 -4.52 1.86
N ILE A 52 -1.82 -5.29 1.38
CA ILE A 52 -3.13 -4.80 0.89
C ILE A 52 -4.15 -5.94 0.88
N GLY A 53 -5.44 -5.61 0.96
CA GLY A 53 -6.55 -6.56 0.92
C GLY A 53 -7.89 -5.90 0.61
N LEU A 54 -8.93 -6.72 0.50
CA LEU A 54 -10.32 -6.31 0.28
C LEU A 54 -11.12 -6.43 1.59
N PRO A 55 -12.19 -5.64 1.76
CA PRO A 55 -13.16 -5.87 2.82
C PRO A 55 -13.92 -7.18 2.55
N ASP A 56 -14.25 -7.90 3.62
CA ASP A 56 -15.09 -9.10 3.54
C ASP A 56 -16.52 -8.76 3.11
N GLU A 57 -16.97 -7.55 3.46
CA GLU A 57 -18.28 -7.03 3.11
C GLU A 57 -18.26 -6.39 1.72
N VAL A 58 -19.27 -6.75 0.91
CA VAL A 58 -19.54 -6.08 -0.37
C VAL A 58 -20.63 -5.04 -0.13
N PRO A 59 -20.41 -3.76 -0.50
CA PRO A 59 -21.43 -2.75 -0.29
C PRO A 59 -22.67 -3.04 -1.15
N THR A 60 -23.82 -2.56 -0.70
CA THR A 60 -25.10 -2.66 -1.44
C THR A 60 -25.69 -1.28 -1.72
N LYS A 61 -26.38 -1.14 -2.87
CA LYS A 61 -27.07 0.08 -3.27
C LYS A 61 -28.34 -0.27 -4.06
N ASP A 62 -29.50 0.18 -3.57
CA ASP A 62 -30.81 -0.20 -4.13
C ASP A 62 -30.92 0.12 -5.63
N GLY A 63 -31.22 -0.90 -6.44
CA GLY A 63 -31.36 -0.80 -7.89
C GLY A 63 -30.04 -0.73 -8.67
N TYR A 64 -28.92 -1.07 -8.03
CA TYR A 64 -27.59 -1.08 -8.65
C TYR A 64 -26.79 -2.34 -8.32
N ILE A 65 -25.94 -2.75 -9.26
CA ILE A 65 -24.97 -3.84 -9.12
C ILE A 65 -23.59 -3.24 -8.84
N PHE A 66 -22.93 -3.72 -7.79
CA PHE A 66 -21.54 -3.37 -7.48
C PHE A 66 -20.59 -3.92 -8.55
N GLN A 67 -19.76 -3.06 -9.14
CA GLN A 67 -18.79 -3.43 -10.18
C GLN A 67 -17.34 -3.49 -9.68
N GLY A 68 -17.07 -3.06 -8.45
CA GLY A 68 -15.74 -3.06 -7.86
C GLY A 68 -15.29 -1.71 -7.33
N TRP A 69 -14.07 -1.69 -6.80
CA TRP A 69 -13.40 -0.53 -6.23
C TRP A 69 -12.46 0.12 -7.25
N TYR A 70 -12.44 1.44 -7.29
CA TYR A 70 -11.67 2.27 -8.23
C TYR A 70 -10.84 3.31 -7.48
N LEU A 71 -9.76 3.79 -8.10
CA LEU A 71 -8.84 4.78 -7.52
C LEU A 71 -9.33 6.22 -7.68
N ASP A 72 -10.41 6.42 -8.44
CA ASP A 72 -11.03 7.70 -8.74
C ASP A 72 -12.56 7.60 -8.62
N PRO A 73 -13.24 8.70 -8.23
CA PRO A 73 -14.70 8.71 -8.07
C PRO A 73 -15.46 8.54 -9.40
N GLU A 74 -14.82 8.82 -10.54
CA GLU A 74 -15.40 8.62 -11.87
C GLU A 74 -15.38 7.15 -12.34
N GLY A 75 -14.67 6.27 -11.61
CA GLY A 75 -14.61 4.85 -11.91
C GLY A 75 -13.85 4.52 -13.21
N LEU A 76 -12.80 5.28 -13.49
CA LEU A 76 -11.94 5.14 -14.68
C LEU A 76 -10.74 4.22 -14.44
N TYR A 77 -10.19 4.22 -13.22
CA TYR A 77 -8.98 3.48 -12.83
C TYR A 77 -9.32 2.37 -11.84
N PRO A 78 -9.51 1.12 -12.29
CA PRO A 78 -9.84 0.03 -11.38
C PRO A 78 -8.70 -0.21 -10.40
N MET A 79 -9.05 -0.46 -9.15
CA MET A 79 -8.08 -0.80 -8.13
C MET A 79 -7.52 -2.21 -8.36
N ALA A 80 -6.20 -2.33 -8.36
CA ALA A 80 -5.50 -3.61 -8.38
C ALA A 80 -4.85 -3.89 -7.01
N PHE A 81 -5.19 -5.01 -6.39
CA PHE A 81 -4.66 -5.43 -5.09
C PHE A 81 -3.32 -6.17 -5.18
N ASN A 82 -2.54 -5.90 -6.23
CA ASN A 82 -1.25 -6.55 -6.49
C ASN A 82 -0.05 -5.68 -6.10
N ALA A 83 -0.27 -4.39 -5.83
CA ALA A 83 0.72 -3.48 -5.30
C ALA A 83 0.37 -3.21 -3.83
N GLY A 84 1.30 -3.50 -2.93
CA GLY A 84 1.13 -3.18 -1.51
C GLY A 84 1.00 -1.67 -1.28
N LEU A 85 0.43 -1.28 -0.14
CA LEU A 85 0.28 0.13 0.20
C LEU A 85 1.62 0.78 0.56
N VAL A 86 1.81 2.00 0.05
CA VAL A 86 2.93 2.89 0.39
C VAL A 86 2.44 4.23 0.98
N SER A 87 1.13 4.40 1.07
CA SER A 87 0.45 5.54 1.65
C SER A 87 -1.00 5.17 1.98
N ASN A 88 -1.70 5.99 2.75
CA ASN A 88 -3.15 5.90 2.86
C ASN A 88 -3.79 6.03 1.48
N LEU A 89 -4.91 5.33 1.27
CA LEU A 89 -5.60 5.25 0.01
C LEU A 89 -7.10 5.36 0.24
N THR A 90 -7.79 6.12 -0.61
CA THR A 90 -9.26 6.09 -0.70
C THR A 90 -9.64 5.42 -2.00
N VAL A 91 -10.61 4.51 -1.95
CA VAL A 91 -11.16 3.84 -3.12
C VAL A 91 -12.65 4.03 -3.21
N TYR A 92 -13.16 4.04 -4.43
CA TYR A 92 -14.51 4.48 -4.76
C TYR A 92 -15.29 3.33 -5.38
N ALA A 93 -16.49 3.07 -4.87
CA ALA A 93 -17.36 2.05 -5.41
C ALA A 93 -17.92 2.47 -6.78
N LYS A 94 -17.85 1.57 -7.75
CA LYS A 94 -18.54 1.71 -9.03
C LYS A 94 -19.82 0.90 -9.04
N TRP A 95 -20.85 1.51 -9.60
CA TRP A 95 -22.21 0.98 -9.67
C TRP A 95 -22.72 1.01 -11.11
N ILE A 96 -23.46 -0.02 -11.52
CA ILE A 96 -24.29 0.01 -12.73
C ILE A 96 -25.75 -0.21 -12.34
N PRO A 97 -26.73 0.45 -12.98
CA PRO A 97 -28.14 0.14 -12.77
C PRO A 97 -28.43 -1.34 -13.06
N GLU A 98 -29.31 -1.95 -12.28
CA GLU A 98 -29.88 -3.28 -12.57
C GLU A 98 -30.72 -3.31 -13.85
#